data_AF-A0A0X3XPR6-F1
#
_entry.id   AF-A0A0X3XPR6-F1
#
_cell.length_a   1.000
_cell.length_b   1.000
_cell.length_c   1.000
_cell.angle_alpha   90.00
_cell.angle_beta   90.00
_cell.angle_gamma   90.00
#
_symmetry.space_group_name_H-M   'P 1'
#
loop_
_entity.id
_entity.type
_entity.pdbx_description
1 polymer ?
#
loop_
_entity_poly.entity_id
_entity_poly.type
_entity_poly.pdbx_seq_one_letter_code
_entity_poly.pdbx_strand_id
1 'polypeptide(L)'
;MGLLTVVLRHQDGFEITLHEIAEKYGYGRDGLAGAWGLLQVARYVIKVKIQWAGDNQWSTEVVVYPTPATDDEVQELLDSIAREPNVRIVKVEPPTKSARERAAKHLAKVEAKRKKKRERRKLDFEVPGQAAESGRGRNVRRGEDRGSGAAGAAAPAQPPRKSVAPKKPTKKKEPGRRLTQSEAAAVKLVETAFPEQLRALLPSYRPPVLRDAILDALDSRTADVLAERVKRRWWKHGYEEAAMPGGKGIGSAIGVAVALVRPSTDCPEPMCEDGVILDSGAACRGCEQRKEDRKRPVPAQRGEPGEDQGGGVPAPRRWKCHTCHTPGKTGVEAPEDGLCGPCRKEEQEAHKATARLQENLRRAEAEREQLARERWNELLEDAYREHAEREQEASKERERRKAAEKKRLADAEERRRLQEQIARENPELLAYSQTA
;
A
#
# COMPACT_ATOMS: atom_id res chain seq x y z
N MET A 1 -0.44 -5.55 13.89
CA MET A 1 -1.27 -4.38 13.59
C MET A 1 -1.03 -3.84 12.19
N GLY A 2 0.21 -3.56 11.75
CA GLY A 2 0.48 -3.00 10.41
C GLY A 2 -0.24 -3.68 9.23
N LEU A 3 -0.08 -4.99 9.07
CA LEU A 3 -0.71 -5.72 7.95
C LEU A 3 -2.25 -5.73 8.02
N LEU A 4 -2.82 -6.01 9.20
CA LEU A 4 -4.28 -6.03 9.38
C LEU A 4 -4.88 -4.66 9.06
N THR A 5 -4.24 -3.57 9.48
CA THR A 5 -4.68 -2.21 9.16
C THR A 5 -4.59 -1.91 7.66
N VAL A 6 -3.57 -2.43 6.96
CA VAL A 6 -3.47 -2.29 5.49
C VAL A 6 -4.62 -3.02 4.80
N VAL A 7 -4.94 -4.23 5.25
CA VAL A 7 -6.01 -5.04 4.68
C VAL A 7 -7.38 -4.42 4.96
N LEU A 8 -7.66 -4.00 6.20
CA LEU A 8 -8.92 -3.35 6.59
C LEU A 8 -9.15 -1.98 5.94
N ARG A 9 -8.10 -1.32 5.45
CA ARG A 9 -8.21 -0.02 4.73
C ARG A 9 -8.43 -0.18 3.24
N HIS A 10 -8.30 -1.40 2.71
CA HIS A 10 -8.59 -1.65 1.31
C HIS A 10 -10.11 -1.68 1.09
N GLN A 11 -10.56 -1.12 -0.03
CA GLN A 11 -11.97 -1.18 -0.40
C GLN A 11 -12.38 -2.62 -0.74
N ASP A 12 -13.54 -3.04 -0.25
CA ASP A 12 -14.13 -4.32 -0.59
C ASP A 12 -14.32 -4.44 -2.11
N GLY A 13 -14.07 -5.63 -2.64
CA GLY A 13 -14.21 -5.93 -4.08
C GLY A 13 -12.97 -5.67 -4.94
N PHE A 14 -11.86 -5.17 -4.38
CA PHE A 14 -10.59 -5.06 -5.11
C PHE A 14 -9.73 -6.31 -4.92
N GLU A 15 -9.26 -6.90 -6.03
CA GLU A 15 -8.25 -7.95 -5.99
C GLU A 15 -6.95 -7.37 -5.44
N ILE A 16 -6.54 -7.84 -4.26
CA ILE A 16 -5.26 -7.47 -3.65
C ILE A 16 -4.36 -8.70 -3.55
N THR A 17 -3.17 -8.60 -4.13
CA THR A 17 -2.19 -9.69 -4.00
C THR A 17 -1.26 -9.43 -2.83
N LEU A 18 -0.85 -10.50 -2.13
CA LEU A 18 0.22 -10.40 -1.12
C LEU A 18 1.52 -9.82 -1.69
N HIS A 19 1.71 -9.91 -3.01
CA HIS A 19 2.88 -9.36 -3.69
C HIS A 19 2.83 -7.83 -3.76
N GLU A 20 1.69 -7.23 -4.09
CA GLU A 20 1.53 -5.77 -4.10
C GLU A 20 1.72 -5.18 -2.70
N ILE A 21 1.16 -5.84 -1.67
CA ILE A 21 1.37 -5.42 -0.28
C ILE A 21 2.86 -5.54 0.10
N ALA A 22 3.54 -6.60 -0.34
CA ALA A 22 4.97 -6.82 -0.10
C ALA A 22 5.81 -5.68 -0.68
N GLU A 23 5.53 -5.35 -1.94
CA GLU A 23 6.24 -4.33 -2.70
C GLU A 23 5.99 -2.93 -2.14
N LYS A 24 4.73 -2.59 -1.85
CA LYS A 24 4.34 -1.27 -1.35
C LYS A 24 4.88 -0.94 0.03
N TYR A 25 5.03 -1.93 0.90
CA TYR A 25 5.43 -1.71 2.31
C TYR A 25 6.80 -2.30 2.66
N GLY A 26 7.55 -2.82 1.68
CA GLY A 26 8.90 -3.35 1.87
C GLY A 26 8.97 -4.64 2.70
N TYR A 27 7.86 -5.39 2.81
CA TYR A 27 7.86 -6.68 3.50
C TYR A 27 8.21 -7.79 2.54
N GLY A 28 9.17 -8.65 2.88
CA GLY A 28 9.42 -9.86 2.09
C GLY A 28 8.18 -10.76 2.03
N ARG A 29 7.96 -11.46 0.91
CA ARG A 29 6.84 -12.40 0.69
C ARG A 29 6.66 -13.37 1.87
N ASP A 30 7.76 -13.90 2.41
CA ASP A 30 7.74 -14.84 3.53
C ASP A 30 7.30 -14.18 4.85
N GLY A 31 7.64 -12.91 5.04
CA GLY A 31 7.20 -12.10 6.18
C GLY A 31 5.69 -11.87 6.15
N LEU A 32 5.15 -11.56 4.97
CA LEU A 32 3.71 -11.40 4.75
C LEU A 32 2.95 -12.71 4.89
N ALA A 33 3.43 -13.79 4.28
CA ALA A 33 2.83 -15.12 4.45
C ALA A 33 2.84 -15.55 5.94
N GLY A 34 3.92 -15.23 6.67
CA GLY A 34 4.02 -15.45 8.11
C GLY A 34 2.99 -14.64 8.91
N ALA A 35 2.89 -13.33 8.63
CA ALA A 35 1.94 -12.45 9.30
C ALA A 35 0.48 -12.85 9.00
N TRP A 36 0.19 -13.24 7.75
CA TRP A 36 -1.12 -13.73 7.35
C TRP A 36 -1.50 -15.01 8.10
N GLY A 37 -0.56 -15.96 8.21
CA GLY A 37 -0.78 -17.17 9.00
C GLY A 37 -1.08 -16.87 10.46
N LEU A 38 -0.40 -15.88 11.06
CA LEU A 38 -0.69 -15.44 12.44
C LEU A 38 -2.09 -14.83 12.57
N LEU A 39 -2.52 -14.01 11.60
CA LEU A 39 -3.86 -13.42 11.58
C LEU A 39 -4.95 -14.49 11.41
N GLN A 40 -4.69 -15.53 10.62
CA GLN A 40 -5.60 -16.66 10.44
C GLN A 40 -5.71 -17.50 11.72
N VAL A 41 -4.60 -17.74 12.44
CA VAL A 41 -4.64 -18.41 13.75
C VAL A 41 -5.40 -17.58 14.78
N ALA A 42 -5.26 -16.26 14.74
CA ALA A 42 -5.98 -15.34 15.62
C ALA A 42 -7.42 -15.03 15.17
N ARG A 43 -7.93 -15.71 14.12
CA ARG A 43 -9.29 -15.54 13.55
C ARG A 43 -9.67 -14.13 13.09
N TYR A 44 -8.69 -13.26 12.82
CA TYR A 44 -8.97 -11.97 12.15
C TYR A 44 -9.14 -12.13 10.63
N VAL A 45 -8.63 -13.24 10.09
CA VAL A 45 -8.70 -13.55 8.66
C VAL A 45 -9.19 -14.99 8.51
N ILE A 46 -10.28 -15.17 7.79
CA ILE A 46 -10.87 -16.48 7.50
C ILE A 46 -10.68 -16.76 6.02
N LYS A 47 -10.11 -17.92 5.70
CA LYS A 47 -9.96 -18.38 4.31
C LYS A 47 -11.05 -19.38 4.00
N VAL A 48 -11.87 -19.08 3.01
CA VAL A 48 -12.96 -19.95 2.57
C VAL A 48 -12.63 -20.47 1.18
N LYS A 49 -12.75 -21.79 1.00
CA LYS A 49 -12.62 -22.45 -0.30
C LYS A 49 -14.01 -22.77 -0.82
N ILE A 50 -14.33 -22.24 -2.00
CA ILE A 50 -15.63 -22.36 -2.64
C ILE A 50 -15.45 -23.17 -3.91
N GLN A 51 -16.21 -24.25 -4.06
CA GLN A 51 -16.29 -25.02 -5.30
C GLN A 51 -17.55 -24.63 -6.05
N TRP A 52 -17.39 -24.11 -7.26
CA TRP A 52 -18.50 -23.69 -8.11
C TRP A 52 -19.09 -24.88 -8.89
N ALA A 53 -20.40 -24.86 -9.13
CA ALA A 53 -21.16 -25.94 -9.74
C ALA A 53 -20.97 -26.04 -11.26
N GLY A 54 -20.68 -24.92 -11.93
CA GLY A 54 -20.57 -24.87 -13.40
C GLY A 54 -19.33 -25.57 -13.95
N ASP A 55 -18.18 -25.41 -13.28
CA ASP A 55 -16.87 -25.85 -13.77
C ASP A 55 -16.11 -26.75 -12.78
N ASN A 56 -16.66 -26.97 -11.58
CA ASN A 56 -16.00 -27.61 -10.45
C ASN A 56 -14.67 -26.93 -10.04
N GLN A 57 -14.46 -25.68 -10.44
CA GLN A 57 -13.28 -24.91 -10.11
C GLN A 57 -13.33 -24.47 -8.64
N TRP A 58 -12.18 -24.55 -7.97
CA TRP A 58 -12.02 -24.05 -6.62
C TRP A 58 -11.54 -22.60 -6.67
N SER A 59 -12.27 -21.72 -5.99
CA SER A 59 -11.83 -20.37 -5.65
C SER A 59 -11.51 -20.29 -4.16
N THR A 60 -10.62 -19.36 -3.79
CA THR A 60 -10.30 -19.09 -2.38
C THR A 60 -10.62 -17.65 -2.09
N GLU A 61 -11.61 -17.44 -1.23
CA GLU A 61 -11.98 -16.14 -0.72
C GLU A 61 -11.38 -15.91 0.66
N VAL A 62 -11.17 -14.64 0.96
CA VAL A 62 -10.60 -14.20 2.22
C VAL A 62 -11.55 -13.18 2.82
N VAL A 63 -12.05 -13.49 4.01
CA VAL A 63 -12.87 -12.57 4.79
C VAL A 63 -12.08 -12.08 5.99
N VAL A 64 -12.16 -10.78 6.26
CA VAL A 64 -11.34 -10.09 7.26
C VAL A 64 -12.26 -9.43 8.26
N TYR A 65 -12.05 -9.71 9.54
CA TYR A 65 -12.86 -9.19 10.64
C TYR A 65 -12.08 -8.12 11.43
N PRO A 66 -12.75 -7.07 11.94
CA PRO A 66 -12.12 -6.06 12.79
C PRO A 66 -11.75 -6.62 14.18
N THR A 67 -12.49 -7.64 14.64
CA THR A 67 -12.27 -8.43 15.86
C THR A 67 -12.04 -9.90 15.50
N PRO A 68 -11.45 -10.72 16.38
CA PRO A 68 -11.36 -12.16 16.15
C PRO A 68 -12.76 -12.75 15.92
N ALA A 69 -12.98 -13.44 14.80
CA ALA A 69 -14.25 -14.06 14.48
C ALA A 69 -14.59 -15.18 15.47
N THR A 70 -15.83 -15.20 15.92
CA THR A 70 -16.45 -16.27 16.70
C THR A 70 -16.80 -17.46 15.80
N ASP A 71 -17.04 -18.64 16.41
CA ASP A 71 -17.43 -19.83 15.62
C ASP A 71 -18.80 -19.63 14.95
N ASP A 72 -19.71 -18.90 15.59
CA ASP A 72 -21.04 -18.59 15.06
C ASP A 72 -20.95 -17.66 13.83
N GLU A 73 -20.12 -16.60 13.88
CA GLU A 73 -19.90 -15.70 12.73
C GLU A 73 -19.26 -16.44 11.54
N VAL A 74 -18.34 -17.38 11.82
CA VAL A 74 -17.73 -18.20 10.77
C VAL A 74 -18.78 -19.14 10.17
N GLN A 75 -19.66 -19.73 10.98
CA GLN A 75 -20.73 -20.59 10.48
C GLN A 75 -21.75 -19.80 9.65
N GLU A 76 -22.16 -18.62 10.12
CA GLU A 76 -23.07 -17.73 9.38
C GLU A 76 -22.49 -17.32 8.03
N LEU A 77 -21.17 -17.03 7.98
CA LEU A 77 -20.46 -16.76 6.73
C LEU A 77 -20.53 -17.95 5.76
N LEU A 78 -20.28 -19.17 6.25
CA LEU A 78 -20.35 -20.38 5.42
C LEU A 78 -21.77 -20.61 4.90
N ASP A 79 -22.79 -20.42 5.75
CA ASP A 79 -24.19 -20.59 5.39
C ASP A 79 -24.66 -19.50 4.40
N SER A 80 -24.11 -18.29 4.49
CA SER A 80 -24.32 -17.23 3.51
C SER A 80 -23.78 -17.63 2.13
N ILE A 81 -22.51 -18.05 2.07
CA ILE A 81 -21.87 -18.44 0.80
C ILE A 81 -22.54 -19.69 0.21
N ALA A 82 -22.93 -20.65 1.05
CA ALA A 82 -23.60 -21.87 0.61
C ALA A 82 -25.00 -21.61 0.00
N ARG A 83 -25.63 -20.47 0.29
CA ARG A 83 -26.91 -20.05 -0.30
C ARG A 83 -26.76 -19.43 -1.69
N GLU A 84 -25.55 -19.08 -2.12
CA GLU A 84 -25.35 -18.48 -3.43
C GLU A 84 -25.64 -19.46 -4.58
N PRO A 85 -26.27 -18.99 -5.67
CA PRO A 85 -26.51 -19.84 -6.83
C PRO A 85 -25.18 -20.29 -7.42
N ASN A 86 -25.09 -21.57 -7.77
CA ASN A 86 -23.89 -22.23 -8.30
C ASN A 86 -22.78 -22.54 -7.28
N VAL A 87 -23.01 -22.43 -5.97
CA VAL A 87 -22.06 -22.94 -4.98
C VAL A 87 -22.37 -24.41 -4.67
N ARG A 88 -21.37 -25.29 -4.81
CA ARG A 88 -21.51 -26.74 -4.58
C ARG A 88 -20.99 -27.16 -3.21
N ILE A 89 -19.78 -26.70 -2.85
CA ILE A 89 -19.12 -27.04 -1.58
C ILE A 89 -18.41 -25.80 -1.07
N VAL A 90 -18.62 -25.49 0.21
CA VAL A 90 -17.91 -24.44 0.93
C VAL A 90 -17.16 -25.07 2.10
N LYS A 91 -15.89 -24.71 2.29
CA LYS A 91 -15.10 -25.17 3.43
C LYS A 91 -14.13 -24.10 3.93
N VAL A 92 -13.97 -23.99 5.24
CA VAL A 92 -12.91 -23.16 5.83
C VAL A 92 -11.57 -23.88 5.64
N GLU A 93 -10.59 -23.18 5.09
CA GLU A 93 -9.22 -23.69 5.05
C GLU A 93 -8.56 -23.45 6.42
N PRO A 94 -8.12 -24.51 7.13
CA PRO A 94 -7.50 -24.34 8.42
C PRO A 94 -6.13 -23.63 8.31
N PRO A 95 -5.68 -22.92 9.37
CA PRO A 95 -4.33 -22.37 9.39
C PRO A 95 -3.28 -23.46 9.22
N THR A 96 -2.23 -23.18 8.45
CA THR A 96 -1.14 -24.13 8.20
C THR A 96 -0.42 -24.54 9.49
N LYS A 97 0.16 -25.74 9.52
CA LYS A 97 0.90 -26.26 10.69
C LYS A 97 2.01 -25.28 11.14
N SER A 98 2.77 -24.75 10.19
CA SER A 98 3.83 -23.77 10.47
C SER A 98 3.30 -22.45 11.03
N ALA A 99 2.12 -21.99 10.59
CA ALA A 99 1.47 -20.81 11.16
C ALA A 99 1.06 -21.04 12.62
N ARG A 100 0.46 -22.20 12.94
CA ARG A 100 0.09 -22.58 14.31
C ARG A 100 1.31 -22.65 15.23
N GLU A 101 2.40 -23.28 14.78
CA GLU A 101 3.65 -23.35 15.54
C GLU A 101 4.27 -21.97 15.79
N ARG A 102 4.29 -21.09 14.78
CA ARG A 102 4.79 -19.72 14.93
C ARG A 102 3.92 -18.90 15.88
N ALA A 103 2.60 -19.06 15.81
CA ALA A 103 1.67 -18.40 16.73
C ALA A 103 1.89 -18.85 18.17
N ALA A 104 2.04 -20.15 18.41
CA ALA A 104 2.32 -20.69 19.75
C ALA A 104 3.65 -20.15 20.30
N LYS A 105 4.73 -20.15 19.50
CA LYS A 105 6.02 -19.56 19.88
C LYS A 105 5.90 -18.07 20.19
N HIS A 106 5.11 -17.34 19.41
CA HIS A 106 4.89 -15.91 19.64
C HIS A 106 4.11 -15.65 20.94
N LEU A 107 3.04 -16.41 21.21
CA LEU A 107 2.27 -16.32 22.45
C LEU A 107 3.15 -16.59 23.68
N ALA A 108 3.91 -17.68 23.67
CA ALA A 108 4.84 -18.02 24.75
C ALA A 108 5.85 -16.89 25.02
N LYS A 109 6.37 -16.25 23.96
CA LYS A 109 7.29 -15.11 24.08
C LYS A 109 6.61 -13.87 24.67
N VAL A 110 5.37 -13.59 24.30
CA VAL A 110 4.60 -12.45 24.83
C VAL A 110 4.26 -12.67 26.30
N GLU A 111 3.85 -13.88 26.69
CA GLU A 111 3.58 -14.25 28.08
C GLU A 111 4.83 -14.16 28.95
N ALA A 112 5.96 -14.69 28.49
CA ALA A 112 7.25 -14.57 29.18
C ALA A 112 7.63 -13.09 29.41
N LYS A 113 7.44 -12.22 28.40
CA LYS A 113 7.66 -10.77 28.55
C LYS A 113 6.69 -10.14 29.55
N ARG A 114 5.40 -10.50 29.53
CA ARG A 114 4.41 -10.01 30.48
C ARG A 114 4.73 -10.42 31.91
N LYS A 115 5.14 -11.68 32.13
CA LYS A 115 5.59 -12.19 33.43
C LYS A 115 6.80 -11.42 33.94
N LYS A 116 7.85 -11.27 33.12
CA LYS A 116 9.04 -10.48 33.46
C LYS A 116 8.71 -9.01 33.79
N LYS A 117 7.78 -8.39 33.05
CA LYS A 117 7.31 -7.02 33.34
C LYS A 117 6.57 -6.93 34.67
N ARG A 118 5.75 -7.94 35.00
CA ARG A 118 5.03 -8.02 36.28
C ARG A 118 5.98 -8.25 37.45
N GLU A 119 7.02 -9.07 37.29
CA GLU A 119 8.08 -9.27 38.28
C GLU A 119 8.88 -7.99 38.53
N ARG A 120 9.30 -7.28 37.47
CA ARG A 120 9.96 -5.97 37.61
C ARG A 120 9.09 -4.96 38.36
N ARG A 121 7.80 -4.86 38.00
CA ARG A 121 6.85 -3.98 38.70
C ARG A 121 6.65 -4.33 40.18
N LYS A 122 6.83 -5.60 40.58
CA LYS A 122 6.77 -6.01 41.99
C LYS A 122 8.02 -5.57 42.76
N LEU A 123 9.19 -5.65 42.14
CA LEU A 123 10.46 -5.19 42.72
C LEU A 123 10.50 -3.67 42.87
N ASP A 124 9.86 -2.93 41.96
CA ASP A 124 9.82 -1.45 42.00
C ASP A 124 8.75 -0.89 42.97
N PHE A 125 7.94 -1.73 43.62
CA PHE A 125 6.86 -1.30 44.55
C PHE A 125 7.18 -1.58 46.04
N GLU A 126 8.40 -2.03 46.36
CA GLU A 126 8.89 -2.06 47.75
C GLU A 126 9.35 -0.65 48.17
N VAL A 127 8.38 0.11 48.72
CA VAL A 127 8.50 1.12 49.78
C VAL A 127 9.49 2.29 49.57
N PRO A 128 9.01 3.50 49.21
CA PRO A 128 9.66 4.75 49.62
C PRO A 128 9.25 5.06 51.05
N GLY A 129 10.08 4.63 52.00
CA GLY A 129 9.81 4.84 53.41
C GLY A 129 10.84 4.21 54.33
N GLN A 130 12.10 4.63 54.24
CA GLN A 130 12.95 5.00 55.39
C GLN A 130 14.40 5.30 54.96
N ALA A 131 14.81 6.53 55.25
CA ALA A 131 16.15 7.03 55.58
C ALA A 131 17.37 6.55 54.76
N ALA A 132 18.04 7.50 54.09
CA ALA A 132 19.16 8.21 54.72
C ALA A 132 19.84 9.13 53.71
N GLU A 133 20.02 10.38 54.14
CA GLU A 133 21.02 11.30 53.61
C GLU A 133 22.40 10.64 53.62
N SER A 134 23.09 10.63 52.47
CA SER A 134 24.54 10.90 52.37
C SER A 134 25.08 10.57 50.96
N GLY A 135 25.97 11.43 50.46
CA GLY A 135 26.84 11.17 49.31
C GLY A 135 26.30 11.70 47.99
N ARG A 136 26.51 12.97 47.62
CA ARG A 136 27.75 13.47 46.98
C ARG A 136 28.46 12.43 46.08
N GLY A 137 28.45 12.67 44.77
CA GLY A 137 29.33 12.02 43.80
C GLY A 137 28.80 12.18 42.37
N ARG A 138 28.96 13.35 41.73
CA ARG A 138 30.01 13.64 40.74
C ARG A 138 30.25 12.53 39.70
N ASN A 139 30.04 12.93 38.44
CA ASN A 139 30.77 12.56 37.22
C ASN A 139 30.96 11.07 36.91
N VAL A 140 30.64 10.68 35.67
CA VAL A 140 31.66 10.37 34.65
C VAL A 140 30.95 10.19 33.30
N ARG A 141 31.33 11.06 32.36
CA ARG A 141 31.19 10.89 30.91
C ARG A 141 31.99 9.66 30.47
N ARG A 142 31.73 9.21 29.23
CA ARG A 142 32.69 8.59 28.30
C ARG A 142 32.60 7.07 28.20
N GLY A 143 32.47 6.66 26.94
CA GLY A 143 32.46 5.27 26.48
C GLY A 143 32.17 5.22 24.98
N GLU A 144 32.79 6.11 24.20
CA GLU A 144 33.13 5.81 22.80
C GLU A 144 34.24 4.76 22.86
N ASP A 145 34.00 3.57 22.31
CA ASP A 145 35.06 2.64 21.97
C ASP A 145 35.07 2.39 20.47
N ARG A 146 36.04 3.05 19.83
CA ARG A 146 36.65 2.66 18.56
C ARG A 146 37.80 1.70 18.89
N GLY A 147 37.82 0.53 18.25
CA GLY A 147 39.01 -0.30 18.02
C GLY A 147 38.66 -1.29 16.91
N SER A 148 39.17 -1.19 15.68
CA SER A 148 40.55 -1.31 15.16
C SER A 148 41.24 -2.65 15.44
N GLY A 149 41.64 -3.30 14.34
CA GLY A 149 42.46 -4.53 14.25
C GLY A 149 42.00 -5.35 13.03
N ALA A 150 42.48 -5.17 11.80
CA ALA A 150 43.83 -5.26 11.21
C ALA A 150 44.40 -6.70 11.15
N ALA A 151 44.55 -7.20 9.91
CA ALA A 151 45.48 -8.23 9.35
C ALA A 151 44.74 -8.97 8.21
N GLY A 152 45.21 -9.14 6.98
CA GLY A 152 46.57 -9.13 6.43
C GLY A 152 46.89 -10.51 5.84
N ALA A 153 46.82 -10.67 4.51
CA ALA A 153 47.51 -11.71 3.71
C ALA A 153 47.14 -11.50 2.22
N ALA A 154 47.99 -10.88 1.41
CA ALA A 154 49.11 -11.49 0.68
C ALA A 154 48.66 -12.39 -0.48
N ALA A 155 48.87 -11.87 -1.70
CA ALA A 155 48.79 -12.56 -2.97
C ALA A 155 49.95 -13.57 -3.17
N PRO A 156 49.84 -14.41 -4.20
CA PRO A 156 50.99 -14.59 -5.08
C PRO A 156 50.64 -14.37 -6.56
N ALA A 157 51.57 -13.69 -7.23
CA ALA A 157 51.63 -13.44 -8.65
C ALA A 157 52.07 -14.68 -9.45
N GLN A 158 51.60 -14.78 -10.69
CA GLN A 158 52.17 -15.63 -11.74
C GLN A 158 52.03 -14.96 -13.14
N PRO A 159 52.87 -15.34 -14.12
CA PRO A 159 53.58 -14.43 -15.03
C PRO A 159 52.91 -14.15 -16.40
N PRO A 160 53.40 -13.16 -17.17
CA PRO A 160 52.70 -12.66 -18.36
C PRO A 160 52.92 -13.52 -19.59
N ARG A 161 51.85 -13.80 -20.36
CA ARG A 161 51.94 -14.38 -21.71
C ARG A 161 51.28 -13.47 -22.75
N LYS A 162 52.16 -12.93 -23.60
CA LYS A 162 52.07 -12.52 -25.00
C LYS A 162 50.66 -12.23 -25.57
N SER A 163 50.49 -10.94 -25.88
CA SER A 163 49.46 -10.32 -26.70
C SER A 163 49.42 -10.87 -28.13
N VAL A 164 48.26 -11.41 -28.53
CA VAL A 164 47.84 -11.54 -29.93
C VAL A 164 46.44 -10.94 -30.02
N ALA A 165 46.26 -10.00 -30.95
CA ALA A 165 45.02 -9.26 -31.15
C ALA A 165 43.83 -10.17 -31.48
N PRO A 166 42.68 -10.06 -30.79
CA PRO A 166 41.51 -10.87 -31.13
C PRO A 166 40.70 -10.21 -32.24
N LYS A 167 40.66 -10.88 -33.41
CA LYS A 167 39.57 -10.72 -34.37
C LYS A 167 38.25 -11.09 -33.67
N LYS A 168 37.22 -10.23 -33.80
CA LYS A 168 35.87 -10.45 -33.26
C LYS A 168 35.34 -11.84 -33.65
N PRO A 169 35.07 -12.75 -32.70
CA PRO A 169 34.35 -13.97 -33.00
C PRO A 169 32.86 -13.64 -33.05
N THR A 170 32.23 -13.87 -34.21
CA THR A 170 30.78 -14.00 -34.30
C THR A 170 30.38 -15.26 -33.54
N LYS A 171 30.08 -15.11 -32.24
CA LYS A 171 29.53 -16.19 -31.42
C LYS A 171 28.20 -16.64 -32.05
N LYS A 172 28.19 -17.84 -32.64
CA LYS A 172 26.94 -18.55 -32.92
C LYS A 172 26.23 -18.73 -31.57
N LYS A 173 25.09 -18.06 -31.39
CA LYS A 173 24.24 -18.22 -30.21
C LYS A 173 23.65 -19.63 -30.25
N GLU A 174 24.11 -20.50 -29.36
CA GLU A 174 23.50 -21.82 -29.20
C GLU A 174 22.09 -21.68 -28.61
N PRO A 175 21.06 -22.23 -29.26
CA PRO A 175 19.72 -22.25 -28.69
C PRO A 175 19.73 -23.11 -27.42
N GLY A 176 19.38 -22.51 -26.27
CA GLY A 176 19.22 -23.23 -25.01
C GLY A 176 20.24 -22.92 -23.90
N ARG A 177 21.12 -21.91 -24.07
CA ARG A 177 21.97 -21.43 -22.97
C ARG A 177 21.10 -21.08 -21.75
N ARG A 178 21.33 -21.77 -20.62
CA ARG A 178 20.69 -21.45 -19.35
C ARG A 178 21.21 -20.11 -18.84
N LEU A 179 20.30 -19.20 -18.48
CA LEU A 179 20.62 -17.94 -17.84
C LEU A 179 21.30 -18.20 -16.50
N THR A 180 22.35 -17.45 -16.21
CA THR A 180 22.89 -17.35 -14.85
C THR A 180 21.86 -16.66 -13.94
N GLN A 181 21.96 -16.86 -12.63
CA GLN A 181 21.02 -16.26 -11.67
C GLN A 181 21.04 -14.72 -11.74
N SER A 182 22.21 -14.12 -11.96
CA SER A 182 22.38 -12.67 -12.14
C SER A 182 21.76 -12.16 -13.43
N GLU A 183 21.98 -12.84 -14.57
CA GLU A 183 21.32 -12.50 -15.84
C GLU A 183 19.79 -12.63 -15.72
N ALA A 184 19.29 -13.67 -15.04
CA ALA A 184 17.86 -13.86 -14.83
C ALA A 184 17.23 -12.75 -13.97
N ALA A 185 17.94 -12.28 -12.94
CA ALA A 185 17.51 -11.16 -12.10
C ALA A 185 17.50 -9.83 -12.89
N ALA A 186 18.54 -9.57 -13.68
CA ALA A 186 18.63 -8.38 -14.53
C ALA A 186 17.52 -8.35 -15.59
N VAL A 187 17.25 -9.47 -16.27
CA VAL A 187 16.15 -9.58 -17.24
C VAL A 187 14.81 -9.33 -16.56
N LYS A 188 14.60 -9.90 -15.36
CA LYS A 188 13.35 -9.71 -14.61
C LYS A 188 13.13 -8.24 -14.25
N LEU A 189 14.18 -7.51 -13.87
CA LEU A 189 14.11 -6.08 -13.56
C LEU A 189 13.63 -5.26 -14.76
N VAL A 190 14.16 -5.54 -15.95
CA VAL A 190 13.71 -4.89 -17.19
C VAL A 190 12.26 -5.25 -17.52
N GLU A 191 11.85 -6.51 -17.33
CA GLU A 191 10.47 -6.94 -17.57
C GLU A 191 9.47 -6.30 -16.61
N THR A 192 9.84 -6.10 -15.34
CA THR A 192 8.98 -5.39 -14.37
C THR A 192 8.84 -3.91 -14.70
N ALA A 193 9.77 -3.34 -15.47
CA ALA A 193 9.69 -1.96 -15.93
C ALA A 193 8.75 -1.77 -17.13
N PHE A 194 8.26 -2.85 -17.75
CA PHE A 194 7.23 -2.72 -18.78
C PHE A 194 5.91 -2.18 -18.19
N PRO A 195 5.26 -1.22 -18.86
CA PRO A 195 3.95 -0.74 -18.47
C PRO A 195 2.93 -1.86 -18.32
N GLU A 196 1.99 -1.72 -17.39
CA GLU A 196 0.98 -2.74 -17.07
C GLU A 196 0.16 -3.17 -18.28
N GLN A 197 -0.21 -2.20 -19.12
CA GLN A 197 -0.97 -2.42 -20.35
C GLN A 197 -0.19 -3.34 -21.31
N LEU A 198 1.13 -3.14 -21.42
CA LEU A 198 1.96 -4.00 -22.25
C LEU A 198 2.15 -5.38 -21.60
N ARG A 199 2.35 -5.44 -20.28
CA ARG A 199 2.50 -6.71 -19.55
C ARG A 199 1.27 -7.61 -19.66
N ALA A 200 0.07 -7.02 -19.63
CA ALA A 200 -1.19 -7.75 -19.79
C ALA A 200 -1.33 -8.40 -21.19
N LEU A 201 -0.73 -7.79 -22.22
CA LEU A 201 -0.75 -8.31 -23.60
C LEU A 201 0.38 -9.30 -23.90
N LEU A 202 1.38 -9.40 -23.02
CA LEU A 202 2.49 -10.34 -23.20
C LEU A 202 2.09 -11.74 -22.71
N PRO A 203 2.60 -12.80 -23.35
CA PRO A 203 2.36 -14.16 -22.88
C PRO A 203 2.97 -14.39 -21.49
N SER A 204 2.36 -15.30 -20.72
CA SER A 204 2.85 -15.67 -19.38
C SER A 204 4.27 -16.24 -19.38
N TYR A 205 4.68 -16.89 -20.48
CA TYR A 205 6.05 -17.36 -20.67
C TYR A 205 6.90 -16.28 -21.34
N ARG A 206 8.20 -16.24 -21.04
CA ARG A 206 9.16 -15.30 -21.65
C ARG A 206 9.53 -15.72 -23.08
N PRO A 207 9.16 -14.95 -24.13
CA PRO A 207 9.54 -15.30 -25.50
C PRO A 207 11.07 -15.22 -25.70
N PRO A 208 11.70 -16.18 -26.40
CA PRO A 208 13.15 -16.17 -26.63
C PRO A 208 13.65 -14.89 -27.31
N VAL A 209 12.89 -14.37 -28.27
CA VAL A 209 13.23 -13.14 -29.00
C VAL A 209 13.34 -11.92 -28.06
N LEU A 210 12.43 -11.83 -27.09
CA LEU A 210 12.46 -10.76 -26.09
C LEU A 210 13.61 -10.95 -25.10
N ARG A 211 13.80 -12.18 -24.60
CA ARG A 211 14.91 -12.53 -23.72
C ARG A 211 16.25 -12.16 -24.35
N ASP A 212 16.46 -12.58 -25.60
CA ASP A 212 17.74 -12.40 -26.28
C ASP A 212 17.97 -10.91 -26.60
N ALA A 213 16.91 -10.14 -26.92
CA ALA A 213 17.00 -8.69 -27.07
C ALA A 213 17.38 -7.97 -25.77
N ILE A 214 16.85 -8.43 -24.62
CA ILE A 214 17.23 -7.89 -23.31
C ILE A 214 18.68 -8.22 -22.98
N LEU A 215 19.12 -9.47 -23.20
CA LEU A 215 20.51 -9.86 -22.97
C LEU A 215 21.49 -9.09 -23.87
N ASP A 216 21.18 -8.93 -25.15
CA ASP A 216 22.02 -8.14 -26.08
C ASP A 216 22.12 -6.67 -25.64
N ALA A 217 21.06 -6.11 -25.06
CA ALA A 217 21.08 -4.76 -24.53
C ALA A 217 21.88 -4.67 -23.22
N LEU A 218 21.81 -5.69 -22.37
CA LEU A 218 22.55 -5.80 -21.10
C LEU A 218 24.07 -5.98 -21.31
N ASP A 219 24.51 -6.44 -22.47
CA ASP A 219 25.95 -6.51 -22.81
C ASP A 219 26.64 -5.13 -22.78
N SER A 220 25.87 -4.04 -22.89
CA SER A 220 26.40 -2.67 -22.95
C SER A 220 25.76 -1.71 -21.94
N ARG A 221 24.65 -2.09 -21.29
CA ARG A 221 23.91 -1.23 -20.35
C ARG A 221 23.54 -1.99 -19.08
N THR A 222 23.39 -1.26 -17.99
CA THR A 222 22.81 -1.82 -16.76
C THR A 222 21.30 -2.01 -16.91
N ALA A 223 20.73 -2.91 -16.11
CA ALA A 223 19.31 -3.19 -16.12
C ALA A 223 18.46 -1.96 -15.77
N ASP A 224 18.92 -1.11 -14.84
CA ASP A 224 18.23 0.12 -14.44
C ASP A 224 18.14 1.13 -15.57
N VAL A 225 19.21 1.29 -16.35
CA VAL A 225 19.23 2.17 -17.52
C VAL A 225 18.24 1.68 -18.58
N LEU A 226 18.14 0.37 -18.77
CA LEU A 226 17.16 -0.22 -19.69
C LEU A 226 15.72 -0.07 -19.18
N ALA A 227 15.49 -0.21 -17.88
CA ALA A 227 14.18 0.04 -17.28
C ALA A 227 13.71 1.49 -17.50
N GLU A 228 14.60 2.46 -17.30
CA GLU A 228 14.29 3.87 -17.56
C GLU A 228 14.09 4.17 -19.06
N ARG A 229 14.87 3.52 -19.94
CA ARG A 229 14.65 3.58 -21.39
C ARG A 229 13.25 3.10 -21.76
N VAL A 230 12.84 1.94 -21.26
CA VAL A 230 11.52 1.34 -21.52
C VAL A 230 10.41 2.33 -21.15
N LYS A 231 10.47 2.90 -19.94
CA LYS A 231 9.51 3.91 -19.48
C LYS A 231 9.47 5.10 -20.44
N ARG A 232 10.60 5.74 -20.73
CA ARG A 232 10.64 6.94 -21.60
C ARG A 232 10.13 6.66 -23.01
N ARG A 233 10.53 5.54 -23.61
CA ARG A 233 10.14 5.19 -24.99
C ARG A 233 8.67 4.83 -25.12
N TRP A 234 8.06 4.27 -24.08
CA TRP A 234 6.62 4.01 -24.07
C TRP A 234 5.81 5.25 -24.38
N TRP A 235 6.10 6.36 -23.68
CA TRP A 235 5.49 7.66 -23.89
C TRP A 235 5.95 8.29 -25.22
N LYS A 236 7.26 8.33 -25.48
CA LYS A 236 7.83 8.99 -26.67
C LYS A 236 7.36 8.40 -27.99
N HIS A 237 7.01 7.10 -28.02
CA HIS A 237 6.54 6.42 -29.22
C HIS A 237 5.01 6.36 -29.31
N GLY A 238 4.27 6.95 -28.36
CA GLY A 238 2.81 6.96 -28.36
C GLY A 238 2.19 5.59 -28.14
N TYR A 239 2.91 4.65 -27.54
CA TYR A 239 2.37 3.30 -27.29
C TYR A 239 1.31 3.29 -26.20
N GLU A 240 1.36 4.25 -25.28
CA GLU A 240 0.31 4.44 -24.28
C GLU A 240 -1.03 4.75 -24.94
N GLU A 241 -1.07 5.77 -25.79
CA GLU A 241 -2.27 6.16 -26.55
C GLU A 241 -2.78 4.99 -27.42
N ALA A 242 -1.87 4.21 -27.99
CA ALA A 242 -2.22 3.02 -28.77
C ALA A 242 -2.80 1.88 -27.91
N ALA A 243 -2.41 1.78 -26.63
CA ALA A 243 -2.86 0.75 -25.69
C ALA A 243 -4.16 1.09 -24.97
N MET A 244 -4.55 2.37 -24.94
CA MET A 244 -5.79 2.84 -24.30
C MET A 244 -7.05 2.29 -24.99
N PRO A 245 -8.16 2.10 -24.26
CA PRO A 245 -9.45 1.76 -24.86
C PRO A 245 -9.86 2.79 -25.92
N GLY A 246 -10.07 2.34 -27.16
CA GLY A 246 -10.38 3.20 -28.32
C GLY A 246 -9.15 3.70 -29.09
N GLY A 247 -7.93 3.38 -28.64
CA GLY A 247 -6.70 3.62 -29.39
C GLY A 247 -6.57 2.72 -30.63
N LYS A 248 -5.56 2.99 -31.46
CA LYS A 248 -5.28 2.19 -32.69
C LYS A 248 -4.96 0.71 -32.39
N GLY A 249 -4.69 0.36 -31.13
CA GLY A 249 -4.30 -0.96 -30.69
C GLY A 249 -2.82 -1.25 -30.93
N ILE A 250 -2.28 -2.17 -30.16
CA ILE A 250 -0.92 -2.69 -30.33
C ILE A 250 -0.98 -3.93 -31.22
N GLY A 251 -0.49 -3.82 -32.47
CA GLY A 251 -0.51 -4.92 -33.43
C GLY A 251 0.38 -6.12 -33.05
N SER A 252 1.46 -5.89 -32.28
CA SER A 252 2.30 -6.96 -31.73
C SER A 252 2.94 -6.54 -30.40
N ALA A 253 2.44 -7.06 -29.29
CA ALA A 253 2.97 -6.74 -27.95
C ALA A 253 4.44 -7.16 -27.80
N ILE A 254 4.82 -8.33 -28.32
CA ILE A 254 6.22 -8.79 -28.31
C ILE A 254 7.10 -7.86 -29.15
N GLY A 255 6.62 -7.43 -30.32
CA GLY A 255 7.35 -6.48 -31.18
C GLY A 255 7.59 -5.14 -30.49
N VAL A 256 6.59 -4.61 -29.79
CA VAL A 256 6.71 -3.40 -28.98
C VAL A 256 7.71 -3.58 -27.84
N ALA A 257 7.62 -4.67 -27.06
CA ALA A 257 8.56 -4.95 -25.97
C ALA A 257 10.02 -5.02 -26.47
N VAL A 258 10.24 -5.67 -27.63
CA VAL A 258 11.57 -5.72 -28.27
C VAL A 258 12.02 -4.33 -28.73
N ALA A 259 11.14 -3.52 -29.31
CA ALA A 259 11.46 -2.16 -29.78
C ALA A 259 11.82 -1.21 -28.63
N LEU A 260 11.18 -1.35 -27.47
CA LEU A 260 11.49 -0.57 -26.27
C LEU A 260 12.89 -0.88 -25.72
N VAL A 261 13.31 -2.15 -25.79
CA VAL A 261 14.59 -2.60 -25.22
C VAL A 261 15.75 -2.47 -26.19
N ARG A 262 15.55 -2.68 -27.50
CA ARG A 262 16.66 -2.64 -28.46
C ARG A 262 17.32 -1.26 -28.53
N PRO A 263 18.64 -1.18 -28.78
CA PRO A 263 19.28 0.10 -29.13
C PRO A 263 18.56 0.74 -30.32
N SER A 264 18.52 2.07 -30.37
CA SER A 264 17.97 2.75 -31.55
C SER A 264 18.84 2.40 -32.76
N THR A 265 18.25 1.76 -33.77
CA THR A 265 18.93 1.39 -35.02
C THR A 265 19.51 2.58 -35.75
N ASP A 266 18.94 3.74 -35.49
CA ASP A 266 19.21 4.96 -36.24
C ASP A 266 20.39 5.76 -35.67
N CYS A 267 20.86 5.42 -34.46
CA CYS A 267 22.00 6.08 -33.84
C CYS A 267 23.24 5.19 -33.89
N PRO A 268 24.32 5.58 -34.59
CA PRO A 268 25.55 4.80 -34.63
C PRO A 268 26.34 4.84 -33.30
N GLU A 269 26.00 5.76 -32.39
CA GLU A 269 26.71 5.96 -31.12
C GLU A 269 26.31 4.88 -30.08
N PRO A 270 27.24 3.97 -29.69
CA PRO A 270 26.92 2.83 -28.84
C PRO A 270 26.43 3.21 -27.44
N MET A 271 26.81 4.37 -26.90
CA MET A 271 26.40 4.84 -25.56
C MET A 271 25.23 5.84 -25.59
N CYS A 272 24.62 6.05 -26.76
CA CYS A 272 23.48 6.95 -26.88
C CYS A 272 22.18 6.31 -26.40
N GLU A 273 21.48 7.05 -25.53
CA GLU A 273 20.14 6.78 -25.03
C GLU A 273 19.22 7.91 -25.46
N ASP A 274 18.45 7.67 -26.53
CA ASP A 274 17.36 8.55 -26.99
C ASP A 274 17.75 10.00 -27.27
N GLY A 275 19.04 10.27 -27.50
CA GLY A 275 19.57 11.61 -27.73
C GLY A 275 20.57 12.10 -26.68
N VAL A 276 20.87 11.30 -25.65
CA VAL A 276 21.84 11.64 -24.59
C VAL A 276 22.91 10.56 -24.49
N ILE A 277 24.18 10.93 -24.36
CA ILE A 277 25.27 9.98 -24.14
C ILE A 277 25.40 9.72 -22.63
N LEU A 278 25.32 8.45 -22.21
CA LEU A 278 25.20 8.08 -20.79
C LEU A 278 26.39 8.46 -19.90
N ASP A 279 27.60 8.46 -20.45
CA ASP A 279 28.84 8.70 -19.70
C ASP A 279 29.06 10.19 -19.38
N SER A 280 28.65 11.06 -20.30
CA SER A 280 28.91 12.48 -20.30
C SER A 280 27.66 13.31 -20.03
N GLY A 281 26.46 12.72 -20.18
CA GLY A 281 25.19 13.43 -20.14
C GLY A 281 24.99 14.42 -21.29
N ALA A 282 25.92 14.47 -22.25
CA ALA A 282 25.87 15.39 -23.37
C ALA A 282 24.82 14.96 -24.40
N ALA A 283 24.31 15.93 -25.17
CA ALA A 283 23.45 15.62 -26.31
C ALA A 283 24.23 14.83 -27.37
N CYS A 284 23.61 13.78 -27.90
CA CYS A 284 24.21 12.93 -28.91
C CYS A 284 24.15 13.62 -30.27
N ARG A 285 25.32 14.00 -30.81
CA ARG A 285 25.47 14.66 -32.11
C ARG A 285 24.73 13.95 -33.25
N GLY A 286 24.79 12.62 -33.30
CA GLY A 286 24.10 11.84 -34.34
C GLY A 286 22.57 11.86 -34.22
N CYS A 287 22.02 12.04 -33.01
CA CYS A 287 20.59 12.24 -32.81
C CYS A 287 20.17 13.68 -33.16
N GLU A 288 21.00 14.67 -32.82
CA GLU A 288 20.75 16.08 -33.15
C GLU A 288 20.77 16.31 -34.65
N GLN A 289 21.80 15.83 -35.36
CA GLN A 289 21.91 15.96 -36.81
C GLN A 289 20.68 15.37 -37.51
N ARG A 290 20.20 14.20 -37.08
CA ARG A 290 18.96 13.61 -37.64
C ARG A 290 17.70 14.40 -37.30
N LYS A 291 17.64 15.00 -36.11
CA LYS A 291 16.53 15.88 -35.74
C LYS A 291 16.51 17.12 -36.63
N GLU A 292 17.67 17.64 -37.00
CA GLU A 292 17.82 18.73 -37.97
C GLU A 292 17.46 18.28 -39.39
N ASP A 293 17.94 17.11 -39.83
CA ASP A 293 17.61 16.56 -41.15
C ASP A 293 16.11 16.30 -41.32
N ARG A 294 15.41 15.84 -40.27
CA ARG A 294 13.94 15.69 -40.27
C ARG A 294 13.20 17.02 -40.29
N LYS A 295 13.79 18.08 -39.73
CA LYS A 295 13.22 19.43 -39.72
C LYS A 295 13.47 20.16 -41.04
N ARG A 296 14.52 19.80 -41.79
CA ARG A 296 14.73 20.33 -43.13
C ARG A 296 13.54 19.91 -44.00
N PRO A 297 12.80 20.86 -44.58
CA PRO A 297 11.75 20.50 -45.52
C PRO A 297 12.40 19.73 -46.66
N VAL A 298 11.96 18.48 -46.85
CA VAL A 298 12.39 17.68 -47.99
C VAL A 298 11.95 18.46 -49.24
N PRO A 299 12.87 18.90 -50.12
CA PRO A 299 12.48 19.51 -51.38
C PRO A 299 11.58 18.52 -52.11
N ALA A 300 10.44 18.98 -52.61
CA ALA A 300 9.54 18.19 -53.43
C ALA A 300 10.26 17.77 -54.72
N GLN A 301 11.05 16.72 -54.64
CA GLN A 301 11.65 16.03 -55.77
C GLN A 301 11.35 14.56 -55.60
N ARG A 302 10.21 14.16 -56.17
CA ARG A 302 10.08 13.04 -57.12
C ARG A 302 8.64 12.53 -57.13
N GLY A 303 7.96 12.82 -58.23
CA GLY A 303 6.64 12.29 -58.56
C GLY A 303 5.81 13.35 -59.25
N GLU A 304 6.11 13.62 -60.52
CA GLU A 304 5.20 14.31 -61.44
C GLU A 304 3.85 13.56 -61.45
N PRO A 305 2.74 14.17 -61.03
CA PRO A 305 1.44 13.81 -61.57
C PRO A 305 1.30 14.55 -62.89
N GLY A 306 0.96 13.81 -63.94
CA GLY A 306 0.74 14.35 -65.27
C GLY A 306 -0.14 15.59 -65.25
N GLU A 307 0.17 16.48 -66.20
CA GLU A 307 -0.65 17.59 -66.63
C GLU A 307 -2.12 17.19 -66.69
N ASP A 308 -2.93 17.74 -65.79
CA ASP A 308 -4.33 18.01 -66.09
C ASP A 308 -4.58 19.49 -65.79
N GLN A 309 -4.70 20.22 -66.88
CA GLN A 309 -5.13 21.61 -66.95
C GLN A 309 -6.59 21.68 -66.53
N GLY A 310 -6.88 22.36 -65.43
CA GLY A 310 -8.26 22.61 -65.02
C GLY A 310 -8.34 23.73 -63.99
N GLY A 311 -8.54 24.96 -64.47
CA GLY A 311 -8.87 26.11 -63.62
C GLY A 311 -10.16 25.88 -62.86
N GLY A 312 -10.05 25.51 -61.58
CA GLY A 312 -11.17 25.36 -60.65
C GLY A 312 -10.93 26.21 -59.41
N VAL A 313 -11.87 27.11 -59.12
CA VAL A 313 -11.94 27.95 -57.92
C VAL A 313 -11.61 27.12 -56.66
N PRO A 314 -10.77 27.60 -55.72
CA PRO A 314 -10.39 26.83 -54.54
C PRO A 314 -11.64 26.44 -53.75
N ALA A 315 -11.84 25.12 -53.59
CA ALA A 315 -12.97 24.58 -52.84
C ALA A 315 -12.99 25.17 -51.41
N PRO A 316 -14.16 25.54 -50.87
CA PRO A 316 -14.26 26.09 -49.52
C PRO A 316 -13.69 25.09 -48.51
N ARG A 317 -12.73 25.56 -47.70
CA ARG A 317 -12.05 24.76 -46.69
C ARG A 317 -13.09 24.22 -45.70
N ARG A 318 -13.34 22.91 -45.72
CA ARG A 318 -14.21 22.25 -44.73
C ARG A 318 -13.54 22.35 -43.36
N TRP A 319 -14.25 22.87 -42.36
CA TRP A 319 -13.79 22.84 -40.97
C TRP A 319 -13.83 21.40 -40.44
N LYS A 320 -13.04 21.12 -39.39
CA LYS A 320 -12.98 19.81 -38.73
C LYS A 320 -13.31 19.96 -37.26
N CYS A 321 -14.11 19.06 -36.71
CA CYS A 321 -14.37 18.99 -35.28
C CYS A 321 -13.04 18.81 -34.50
N HIS A 322 -12.85 19.55 -33.41
CA HIS A 322 -11.64 19.42 -32.60
C HIS A 322 -11.53 18.04 -31.92
N THR A 323 -12.66 17.48 -31.47
CA THR A 323 -12.71 16.21 -30.72
C THR A 323 -12.69 14.98 -31.62
N CYS A 324 -13.59 14.89 -32.61
CA CYS A 324 -13.73 13.69 -33.44
C CYS A 324 -13.13 13.82 -34.84
N HIS A 325 -12.58 14.98 -35.20
CA HIS A 325 -12.00 15.30 -36.52
C HIS A 325 -12.92 15.13 -37.73
N THR A 326 -14.21 14.82 -37.51
CA THR A 326 -15.22 14.72 -38.55
C THR A 326 -15.34 16.06 -39.27
N PRO A 327 -15.26 16.08 -40.62
CA PRO A 327 -15.42 17.31 -41.38
C PRO A 327 -16.87 17.83 -41.28
N GLY A 328 -17.01 19.13 -41.08
CA GLY A 328 -18.29 19.80 -41.05
C GLY A 328 -19.01 19.80 -42.41
N LYS A 329 -20.31 20.10 -42.39
CA LYS A 329 -21.11 20.27 -43.61
C LYS A 329 -20.52 21.41 -44.45
N THR A 330 -20.37 21.17 -45.75
CA THR A 330 -19.86 22.17 -46.72
C THR A 330 -20.76 23.40 -46.72
N GLY A 331 -20.17 24.60 -46.61
CA GLY A 331 -20.89 25.89 -46.67
C GLY A 331 -21.39 26.42 -45.32
N VAL A 332 -21.12 25.74 -44.21
CA VAL A 332 -21.44 26.24 -42.85
C VAL A 332 -20.14 26.65 -42.17
N GLU A 333 -20.10 27.87 -41.62
CA GLU A 333 -18.98 28.35 -40.81
C GLU A 333 -18.73 27.43 -39.61
N ALA A 334 -17.46 27.33 -39.18
CA ALA A 334 -17.11 26.53 -38.01
C ALA A 334 -17.81 27.11 -36.77
N PRO A 335 -18.48 26.30 -35.95
CA PRO A 335 -19.00 26.75 -34.66
C PRO A 335 -17.88 27.34 -33.78
N GLU A 336 -18.19 28.34 -32.94
CA GLU A 336 -17.19 29.02 -32.08
C GLU A 336 -16.45 28.07 -31.13
N ASP A 337 -17.13 27.03 -30.67
CA ASP A 337 -16.59 25.96 -29.82
C ASP A 337 -15.78 24.92 -30.61
N GLY A 338 -15.82 24.96 -31.96
CA GLY A 338 -15.10 24.02 -32.82
C GLY A 338 -15.61 22.56 -32.73
N LEU A 339 -16.77 22.34 -32.10
CA LEU A 339 -17.36 21.02 -31.89
C LEU A 339 -18.49 20.75 -32.88
N CYS A 340 -18.58 19.50 -33.33
CA CYS A 340 -19.76 19.05 -34.07
C CYS A 340 -20.96 18.83 -33.12
N GLY A 341 -22.18 18.87 -33.67
CA GLY A 341 -23.41 18.71 -32.89
C GLY A 341 -23.44 17.51 -31.94
N PRO A 342 -22.99 16.30 -32.37
CA PRO A 342 -22.85 15.14 -31.47
C PRO A 342 -21.87 15.38 -30.31
N CYS A 343 -20.65 15.83 -30.59
CA CYS A 343 -19.64 16.08 -29.54
C CYS A 343 -20.09 17.16 -28.55
N ARG A 344 -20.81 18.20 -29.03
CA ARG A 344 -21.39 19.21 -28.13
C ARG A 344 -22.47 18.63 -27.21
N LYS A 345 -23.32 17.71 -27.72
CA LYS A 345 -24.32 17.03 -26.88
C LYS A 345 -23.67 16.14 -25.84
N GLU A 346 -22.65 15.38 -26.23
CA GLU A 346 -21.88 14.53 -25.32
C GLU A 346 -21.21 15.35 -24.20
N GLU A 347 -20.61 16.49 -24.54
CA GLU A 347 -20.00 17.39 -23.55
C GLU A 347 -21.05 17.97 -22.60
N GLN A 348 -22.21 18.40 -23.11
CA GLN A 348 -23.33 18.87 -22.27
C GLN A 348 -23.87 17.78 -21.36
N GLU A 349 -23.98 16.54 -21.83
CA GLU A 349 -24.40 15.38 -21.04
C GLU A 349 -23.36 15.03 -19.98
N ALA A 350 -22.07 15.06 -20.32
CA ALA A 350 -20.97 14.87 -19.38
C ALA A 350 -20.98 15.93 -18.27
N HIS A 351 -21.20 17.20 -18.62
CA HIS A 351 -21.35 18.29 -17.64
C HIS A 351 -22.56 18.10 -16.73
N LYS A 352 -23.71 17.68 -17.28
CA LYS A 352 -24.90 17.37 -16.47
C LYS A 352 -24.67 16.19 -15.54
N ALA A 353 -23.97 15.16 -16.02
CA ALA A 353 -23.63 13.99 -15.22
C ALA A 353 -22.66 14.34 -14.07
N THR A 354 -21.64 15.17 -14.34
CA THR A 354 -20.73 15.67 -13.29
C THR A 354 -21.47 16.56 -12.28
N ALA A 355 -22.36 17.44 -12.72
CA ALA A 355 -23.17 18.26 -11.80
C ALA A 355 -24.05 17.40 -10.87
N ARG A 356 -24.74 16.38 -11.42
CA ARG A 356 -25.53 15.42 -10.61
C ARG A 356 -24.67 14.65 -9.62
N LEU A 357 -23.49 14.19 -10.04
CA LEU A 357 -22.56 13.49 -9.15
C LEU A 357 -22.10 14.40 -7.99
N GLN A 358 -21.77 15.66 -8.30
CA GLN A 358 -21.38 16.64 -7.28
C GLN A 358 -22.51 16.93 -6.28
N GLU A 359 -23.75 17.05 -6.76
CA GLU A 359 -24.93 17.23 -5.89
C GLU A 359 -25.14 16.02 -4.97
N ASN A 360 -25.07 14.79 -5.50
CA ASN A 360 -25.19 13.57 -4.71
C ASN A 360 -24.11 13.47 -3.64
N LEU A 361 -22.86 13.82 -3.98
CA LEU A 361 -21.75 13.82 -3.01
C LEU A 361 -21.97 14.86 -1.90
N ARG A 362 -22.44 16.06 -2.23
CA ARG A 362 -22.79 17.09 -1.23
C ARG A 362 -23.91 16.65 -0.32
N ARG A 363 -24.96 16.00 -0.86
CA ARG A 363 -26.06 15.45 -0.07
C ARG A 363 -25.58 14.37 0.88
N ALA A 364 -24.78 13.42 0.39
CA ALA A 364 -24.21 12.36 1.22
C ALA A 364 -23.28 12.91 2.32
N GLU A 365 -22.54 13.98 2.05
CA GLU A 365 -21.71 14.66 3.04
C GLU A 365 -22.56 15.36 4.12
N ALA A 366 -23.61 16.08 3.72
CA ALA A 366 -24.55 16.70 4.64
C ALA A 366 -25.25 15.67 5.54
N GLU A 367 -25.67 14.53 4.99
CA GLU A 367 -26.27 13.42 5.75
C GLU A 367 -25.27 12.84 6.77
N ARG A 368 -23.99 12.65 6.38
CA ARG A 368 -22.93 12.22 7.33
C ARG A 368 -22.69 13.23 8.44
N GLU A 369 -22.67 14.52 8.11
CA GLU A 369 -22.51 15.58 9.12
C GLU A 369 -23.69 15.62 10.09
N GLN A 370 -24.92 15.46 9.60
CA GLN A 370 -26.11 15.41 10.45
C GLN A 370 -26.04 14.23 11.43
N LEU A 371 -25.76 13.02 10.94
CA LEU A 371 -25.58 11.83 11.79
C LEU A 371 -24.45 12.00 12.80
N ALA A 372 -23.34 12.64 12.40
CA ALA A 372 -22.23 12.91 13.31
C ALA A 372 -22.63 13.90 14.42
N ARG A 373 -23.42 14.94 14.09
CA ARG A 373 -23.94 15.91 15.07
C ARG A 373 -24.95 15.25 16.01
N GLU A 374 -25.85 14.43 15.51
CA GLU A 374 -26.82 13.67 16.33
C GLU A 374 -26.10 12.76 17.31
N ARG A 375 -25.14 11.96 16.83
CA ARG A 375 -24.33 11.09 17.68
C ARG A 375 -23.52 11.86 18.71
N TRP A 376 -23.00 13.03 18.36
CA TRP A 376 -22.29 13.89 19.30
C TRP A 376 -23.21 14.43 20.39
N ASN A 377 -24.43 14.83 20.04
CA ASN A 377 -25.43 15.29 21.01
C ASN A 377 -25.85 14.16 21.96
N GLU A 378 -26.05 12.94 21.45
CA GLU A 378 -26.34 11.77 22.27
C GLU A 378 -25.23 11.48 23.30
N LEU A 379 -23.96 11.51 22.85
CA LEU A 379 -22.80 11.37 23.74
C LEU A 379 -22.72 12.47 24.80
N LEU A 380 -23.08 13.70 24.46
CA LEU A 380 -23.14 14.81 25.41
C LEU A 380 -24.26 14.61 26.43
N GLU A 381 -25.45 14.19 26.00
CA GLU A 381 -26.56 13.87 26.90
C GLU A 381 -26.22 12.74 27.87
N ASP A 382 -25.57 11.68 27.40
CA ASP A 382 -25.05 10.61 28.24
C ASP A 382 -24.07 11.13 29.30
N ALA A 383 -23.11 11.97 28.91
CA ALA A 383 -22.15 12.55 29.83
C ALA A 383 -22.83 13.43 30.90
N TYR A 384 -23.86 14.19 30.52
CA TYR A 384 -24.65 14.97 31.48
C TYR A 384 -25.47 14.10 32.43
N ARG A 385 -26.05 12.99 31.94
CA ARG A 385 -26.75 12.00 32.78
C ARG A 385 -25.81 11.39 33.81
N GLU A 386 -24.65 10.89 33.38
CA GLU A 386 -23.66 10.29 34.28
C GLU A 386 -23.16 11.29 35.34
N HIS A 387 -22.93 12.55 34.94
CA HIS A 387 -22.56 13.60 35.88
C HIS A 387 -23.67 13.88 36.90
N ALA A 388 -24.94 13.95 36.45
CA ALA A 388 -26.07 14.15 37.34
C ALA A 388 -26.23 13.00 38.34
N GLU A 389 -26.04 11.75 37.91
CA GLU A 389 -26.04 10.58 38.79
C GLU A 389 -24.93 10.65 39.83
N ARG A 390 -23.69 10.98 39.42
CA ARG A 390 -22.57 11.16 40.35
C ARG A 390 -22.83 12.25 41.40
N GLU A 391 -23.43 13.37 41.01
CA GLU A 391 -23.80 14.42 41.96
C GLU A 391 -24.92 13.99 42.91
N GLN A 392 -25.91 13.22 42.42
CA GLN A 392 -26.95 12.66 43.29
C GLN A 392 -26.38 11.66 44.29
N GLU A 393 -25.48 10.77 43.87
CA GLU A 393 -24.79 9.83 44.75
C GLU A 393 -23.93 10.55 45.79
N ALA A 394 -23.15 11.55 45.36
CA ALA A 394 -22.36 12.39 46.27
C ALA A 394 -23.25 13.14 47.26
N SER A 395 -24.42 13.62 46.83
CA SER A 395 -25.42 14.25 47.72
C SER A 395 -25.94 13.26 48.77
N LYS A 396 -26.37 12.06 48.34
CA LYS A 396 -26.84 10.99 49.25
C LYS A 396 -25.74 10.58 50.23
N GLU A 397 -24.48 10.49 49.79
CA GLU A 397 -23.37 10.17 50.68
C GLU A 397 -23.13 11.29 51.72
N ARG A 398 -23.16 12.56 51.29
CA ARG A 398 -23.09 13.72 52.20
C ARG A 398 -24.20 13.68 53.25
N GLU A 399 -25.42 13.34 52.86
CA GLU A 399 -26.54 13.18 53.80
C GLU A 399 -26.34 12.01 54.77
N ARG A 400 -25.89 10.84 54.28
CA ARG A 400 -25.57 9.68 55.13
C ARG A 400 -24.48 9.99 56.14
N ARG A 401 -23.42 10.70 55.73
CA ARG A 401 -22.35 11.16 56.63
C ARG A 401 -22.89 12.10 57.71
N LYS A 402 -23.71 13.09 57.34
CA LYS A 402 -24.37 13.99 58.30
C LYS A 402 -25.29 13.24 59.28
N ALA A 403 -26.06 12.27 58.79
CA ALA A 403 -26.93 11.46 59.63
C ALA A 403 -26.14 10.56 60.61
N ALA A 404 -25.06 9.95 60.15
CA ALA A 404 -24.16 9.15 60.99
C ALA A 404 -23.48 9.99 62.07
N GLU A 405 -23.03 11.20 61.74
CA GLU A 405 -22.46 12.15 62.70
C GLU A 405 -23.48 12.56 63.76
N LYS A 406 -24.72 12.91 63.35
CA LYS A 406 -25.81 13.23 64.29
C LYS A 406 -26.10 12.05 65.24
N LYS A 407 -26.17 10.83 64.71
CA LYS A 407 -26.36 9.63 65.53
C LYS A 407 -25.21 9.45 66.52
N ARG A 408 -23.96 9.61 66.07
CA ARG A 408 -22.77 9.50 66.95
C ARG A 408 -22.82 10.54 68.08
N LEU A 409 -23.26 11.76 67.80
CA LEU A 409 -23.42 12.80 68.83
C LEU A 409 -24.54 12.45 69.83
N ALA A 410 -25.68 11.93 69.35
CA ALA A 410 -26.78 11.48 70.21
C ALA A 410 -26.36 10.29 71.10
N ASP A 411 -25.72 9.28 70.53
CA ASP A 411 -25.20 8.11 71.26
C ASP A 411 -24.15 8.53 72.31
N ALA A 412 -23.31 9.53 72.00
CA ALA A 412 -22.33 10.08 72.95
C ALA A 412 -23.01 10.84 74.10
N GLU A 413 -24.07 11.60 73.82
CA GLU A 413 -24.87 12.27 74.85
C GLU A 413 -25.60 11.26 75.75
N GLU A 414 -26.20 10.22 75.16
CA GLU A 414 -26.85 9.14 75.90
C GLU A 414 -25.85 8.38 76.79
N ARG A 415 -24.67 8.04 76.27
CA ARG A 415 -23.58 7.46 77.07
C ARG A 415 -23.17 8.36 78.24
N ARG A 416 -23.09 9.68 78.02
CA ARG A 416 -22.77 10.63 79.09
C ARG A 416 -23.86 10.63 80.16
N ARG A 417 -25.15 10.63 79.76
CA ARG A 417 -26.28 10.54 80.70
C ARG A 417 -26.25 9.24 81.51
N LEU A 418 -25.99 8.11 80.87
CA LEU A 418 -25.86 6.81 81.55
C LEU A 418 -24.68 6.79 82.53
N GLN A 419 -23.54 7.36 82.16
CA GLN A 419 -22.39 7.50 83.06
C GLN A 419 -22.72 8.38 84.27
N GLU A 420 -23.39 9.51 84.06
CA GLU A 420 -23.86 10.40 85.14
C GLU A 420 -24.87 9.70 86.06
N GLN A 421 -25.74 8.84 85.52
CA GLN A 421 -26.69 8.06 86.31
C GLN A 421 -25.99 6.97 87.13
N ILE A 422 -25.09 6.18 86.52
CA ILE A 422 -24.30 5.15 87.22
C ILE A 422 -23.49 5.80 88.35
N ALA A 423 -22.89 6.96 88.10
CA ALA A 423 -22.16 7.74 89.10
C ALA A 423 -23.01 8.11 90.32
N ARG A 424 -24.29 8.43 90.11
CA ARG A 424 -25.23 8.74 91.20
C ARG A 424 -25.68 7.50 91.97
N GLU A 425 -25.96 6.42 91.25
CA GLU A 425 -26.49 5.18 91.86
C GLU A 425 -25.40 4.33 92.53
N ASN A 426 -24.16 4.38 92.03
CA ASN A 426 -23.07 3.51 92.47
C ASN A 426 -21.74 4.28 92.63
N PRO A 427 -21.62 5.14 93.67
CA PRO A 427 -20.41 5.95 93.87
C PRO A 427 -19.15 5.09 94.09
N GLU A 428 -19.30 3.88 94.66
CA GLU A 428 -18.23 2.91 94.88
C GLU A 428 -17.49 2.52 93.57
N LEU A 429 -18.24 2.40 92.45
CA LEU A 429 -17.70 1.91 91.17
C LEU A 429 -16.85 2.96 90.45
N LEU A 430 -17.02 4.25 90.79
CA LEU A 430 -16.16 5.32 90.27
C LEU A 430 -14.74 5.29 90.88
N ALA A 431 -14.60 4.83 92.12
CA ALA A 431 -13.29 4.70 92.76
C ALA A 431 -12.43 3.60 92.10
N TYR A 432 -13.08 2.55 91.57
CA TYR A 432 -12.40 1.46 90.87
C TYR A 432 -11.98 1.82 89.44
N SER A 433 -12.69 2.73 88.75
CA SER A 433 -12.33 3.13 87.38
C SER A 433 -11.19 4.15 87.30
N GLN A 434 -10.83 4.80 88.43
CA GLN A 434 -9.73 5.76 88.51
C GLN A 434 -8.41 5.16 89.03
N THR A 435 -8.41 3.91 89.50
CA THR A 435 -7.23 3.25 90.09
C THR A 435 -6.55 2.22 89.16
N ALA A 436 -7.07 2.04 87.94
CA ALA A 436 -6.44 1.29 86.85
C ALA A 436 -6.00 2.23 85.74
#